data_AF-M4VGE8-F1
#
_entry.id   AF-M4VGE8-F1
#
_cell.length_a   1.000
_cell.length_b   1.000
_cell.length_c   1.000
_cell.angle_alpha   90.00
_cell.angle_beta   90.00
_cell.angle_gamma   90.00
#
_symmetry.space_group_name_H-M   'P 1'
#
loop_
_entity.id
_entity.type
_entity.pdbx_description
1 polymer ?
#
loop_
_entity_poly.entity_id
_entity_poly.type
_entity_poly.pdbx_seq_one_letter_code
_entity_poly.pdbx_strand_id
1 'polypeptide(L)'
;MRYNSTINNMEFFDGANWFRFNLVDLALLDYLLLPSCSRPGALDYNNVLNVYYLCDGTKWRTLLGLPTGLLCGQPGVIDYRNDAFMYCNGLAWMSFKGLMVS
;
A
#
# COMPACT_ATOMS: atom_id res chain seq x y z
N MET A 1 -12.22 -3.35 1.23
CA MET A 1 -11.03 -3.03 2.05
C MET A 1 -11.47 -2.50 3.41
N ARG A 2 -10.71 -2.77 4.48
CA ARG A 2 -10.96 -2.24 5.83
C ARG A 2 -9.64 -1.98 6.55
N TYR A 3 -9.61 -1.04 7.47
CA TYR A 3 -8.50 -0.88 8.40
C TYR A 3 -8.73 -1.78 9.62
N ASN A 4 -7.73 -2.58 9.98
CA ASN A 4 -7.72 -3.39 11.20
C ASN A 4 -6.79 -2.74 12.22
N SER A 5 -7.39 -2.09 13.22
CA SER A 5 -6.66 -1.36 14.28
C SER A 5 -5.96 -2.27 15.29
N THR A 6 -6.25 -3.58 15.32
CA THR A 6 -5.54 -4.53 16.19
C THR A 6 -4.12 -4.79 15.66
N ILE A 7 -3.95 -4.77 14.33
CA ILE A 7 -2.66 -5.03 13.66
C ILE A 7 -2.10 -3.79 12.94
N ASN A 8 -2.80 -2.67 13.05
CA ASN A 8 -2.53 -1.40 12.37
C ASN A 8 -2.22 -1.57 10.88
N ASN A 9 -3.10 -2.26 10.16
CA ASN A 9 -2.91 -2.59 8.75
C ASN A 9 -4.24 -2.50 7.97
N MET A 10 -4.15 -2.31 6.65
CA MET A 10 -5.27 -2.48 5.74
C MET A 10 -5.42 -3.95 5.35
N GLU A 11 -6.67 -4.38 5.30
CA GLU A 11 -7.07 -5.70 4.83
C GLU A 11 -8.03 -5.55 3.64
N PHE A 12 -7.96 -6.48 2.69
CA PHE A 12 -8.93 -6.59 1.63
C PHE A 12 -9.35 -8.03 1.41
N PHE A 13 -10.59 -8.22 0.98
CA PHE A 13 -11.13 -9.51 0.58
C PHE A 13 -10.95 -9.68 -0.91
N ASP A 14 -10.41 -10.82 -1.33
CA ASP A 14 -10.14 -11.10 -2.75
C ASP A 14 -11.25 -11.90 -3.45
N GLY A 15 -12.37 -12.13 -2.75
CA GLY A 15 -13.45 -13.02 -3.20
C GLY A 15 -13.43 -14.39 -2.52
N ALA A 16 -12.30 -14.79 -1.95
CA ALA A 16 -12.16 -16.06 -1.23
C ALA A 16 -11.54 -15.90 0.16
N ASN A 17 -10.48 -15.10 0.29
CA ASN A 17 -9.75 -14.91 1.55
C ASN A 17 -9.50 -13.44 1.83
N TRP A 18 -9.26 -13.12 3.10
CA TRP A 18 -8.78 -11.81 3.51
C TRP A 18 -7.25 -11.77 3.39
N PHE A 19 -6.72 -10.65 2.93
CA PHE A 19 -5.29 -10.40 2.82
C PHE A 19 -4.93 -9.07 3.45
N ARG A 20 -3.79 -9.02 4.13
CA ARG A 20 -3.17 -7.78 4.60
C ARG A 20 -2.37 -7.12 3.49
N PHE A 21 -2.23 -5.81 3.60
CA PHE A 21 -1.26 -5.08 2.79
C PHE A 21 0.18 -5.45 3.17
N ASN A 22 1.04 -5.63 2.18
CA ASN A 22 2.46 -5.90 2.38
C ASN A 22 3.20 -4.61 2.79
N LEU A 23 3.47 -4.47 4.08
CA LEU A 23 3.99 -3.24 4.67
C LEU A 23 5.36 -3.46 5.30
N VAL A 24 6.23 -2.46 5.15
CA VAL A 24 7.57 -2.46 5.72
C VAL A 24 7.87 -1.12 6.38
N ASP A 25 8.62 -1.19 7.48
CA ASP A 25 9.21 -0.02 8.13
C ASP A 25 10.48 0.40 7.39
N LEU A 26 10.31 0.80 6.14
CA LEU A 26 11.37 1.41 5.38
C LEU A 26 11.52 2.85 5.86
N ALA A 27 12.52 3.09 6.71
CA ALA A 27 13.08 4.41 6.98
C ALA A 27 13.84 4.89 5.73
N LEU A 28 13.15 4.98 4.59
CA LEU A 28 13.68 5.73 3.47
C LEU A 28 13.67 7.20 3.91
N LEU A 29 14.74 7.91 3.58
CA LEU A 29 15.18 9.24 4.01
C LEU A 29 14.14 10.39 3.97
N ASP A 30 12.88 10.08 3.67
CA ASP A 30 11.75 10.96 3.40
C ASP A 30 10.79 11.16 4.59
N TYR A 31 11.07 10.58 5.77
CA TYR A 31 10.30 10.86 6.99
C TYR A 31 10.28 12.36 7.36
N LEU A 32 11.25 13.14 6.86
CA LEU A 32 11.34 14.58 7.04
C LEU A 32 10.43 15.39 6.11
N LEU A 33 9.91 14.79 5.03
CA LEU A 33 9.07 15.49 4.05
C LEU A 33 7.61 15.01 4.05
N LEU A 34 7.32 13.86 4.67
CA LEU A 34 5.94 13.42 4.84
C LEU A 34 5.27 14.20 5.98
N PRO A 35 4.03 14.68 5.78
CA PRO A 35 3.25 15.25 6.87
C PRO A 35 3.08 14.21 7.98
N SER A 36 2.74 14.66 9.19
CA SER A 36 2.37 13.74 10.26
C SER A 36 1.30 12.76 9.77
N CYS A 37 1.39 11.51 10.25
CA CYS A 37 0.40 10.46 10.01
C CYS A 37 -1.01 11.04 10.21
N SER A 38 -1.77 11.19 9.14
CA SER A 38 -2.98 12.03 9.17
C SER A 38 -4.12 11.35 9.93
N ARG A 39 -4.41 10.10 9.58
CA ARG A 39 -5.43 9.26 10.23
C ARG A 39 -5.09 7.77 10.03
N PRO A 40 -5.26 6.90 11.04
CA PRO A 40 -5.11 5.46 10.87
C PRO A 40 -5.90 4.96 9.64
N GLY A 41 -5.24 4.19 8.79
CA GLY A 41 -5.81 3.67 7.55
C GLY A 41 -5.70 4.61 6.34
N ALA A 42 -5.17 5.83 6.49
CA ALA A 42 -4.94 6.73 5.37
C ALA A 42 -3.84 6.19 4.45
N LEU A 43 -4.07 6.29 3.14
CA LEU A 43 -3.09 6.01 2.12
C LEU A 43 -2.61 7.32 1.52
N ASP A 44 -1.31 7.43 1.28
CA ASP A 44 -0.71 8.57 0.60
C ASP A 44 0.34 8.10 -0.42
N TYR A 45 0.44 8.80 -1.54
CA TYR A 45 1.34 8.44 -2.64
C TYR A 45 2.55 9.35 -2.69
N ASN A 46 3.74 8.76 -2.61
CA ASN A 46 4.99 9.46 -2.87
C ASN A 46 5.26 9.49 -4.38
N ASN A 47 5.24 10.68 -4.97
CA ASN A 47 5.55 10.86 -6.40
C ASN A 47 7.07 10.81 -6.72
N VAL A 48 7.94 10.99 -5.73
CA VAL A 48 9.40 10.91 -5.90
C VAL A 48 9.84 9.44 -5.92
N LEU A 49 9.38 8.67 -4.94
CA LEU A 49 9.71 7.25 -4.80
C LEU A 49 8.76 6.32 -5.57
N ASN A 50 7.63 6.86 -6.05
CA ASN A 50 6.56 6.11 -6.71
C ASN A 50 6.06 4.92 -5.88
N VAL A 51 5.78 5.16 -4.60
CA VAL A 51 5.25 4.16 -3.66
C VAL A 51 4.11 4.74 -2.84
N TYR A 52 3.24 3.87 -2.34
CA TYR A 52 2.24 4.26 -1.34
C TYR A 52 2.76 4.08 0.09
N TYR A 53 2.23 4.89 1.00
CA TYR A 53 2.35 4.70 2.44
C TYR A 53 0.97 4.41 3.04
N LEU A 54 0.98 3.68 4.16
CA LEU A 54 -0.16 3.52 5.05
C LEU A 54 0.13 4.20 6.39
N CYS A 55 -0.77 5.05 6.86
CA CYS A 55 -0.74 5.55 8.22
C CYS A 55 -1.22 4.45 9.19
N ASP A 56 -0.34 3.97 10.06
CA ASP A 56 -0.63 2.92 11.04
C ASP A 56 -1.26 3.48 12.34
N GLY A 57 -1.57 4.77 12.34
CA GLY A 57 -2.09 5.53 13.47
C GLY A 57 -1.02 6.22 14.32
N THR A 58 0.25 5.87 14.13
CA THR A 58 1.38 6.55 14.77
C THR A 58 2.38 7.09 13.75
N LYS A 59 2.60 6.35 12.66
CA LYS A 59 3.63 6.63 11.68
C LYS A 59 3.23 6.11 10.29
N TRP A 60 3.93 6.59 9.27
CA TRP A 60 3.77 6.09 7.90
C TRP A 60 4.60 4.82 7.69
N ARG A 61 3.97 3.77 7.16
CA ARG A 61 4.65 2.54 6.73
C ARG A 61 4.58 2.39 5.23
N THR A 62 5.65 1.92 4.61
CA THR A 62 5.73 1.82 3.14
C THR A 62 5.02 0.57 2.66
N LEU A 63 4.23 0.71 1.59
CA LEU A 63 3.69 -0.41 0.82
C LEU A 63 4.76 -1.00 -0.08
N LEU A 64 5.27 -2.17 0.32
CA LEU A 64 6.17 -2.96 -0.50
C LEU A 64 5.34 -3.69 -1.56
N GLY A 65 5.06 -2.98 -2.64
CA GLY A 65 4.33 -3.55 -3.77
C GLY A 65 5.14 -4.66 -4.45
N LEU A 66 4.47 -5.75 -4.82
CA LEU A 66 5.08 -6.80 -5.64
C LEU A 66 4.81 -6.52 -7.12
N PRO A 67 5.83 -6.42 -7.99
CA PRO A 67 5.63 -6.13 -9.39
C PRO A 67 4.87 -7.28 -10.08
N THR A 68 3.93 -6.93 -10.93
CA THR A 68 3.03 -7.89 -11.60
C THR A 68 3.45 -8.22 -13.03
N GLY A 69 4.52 -7.58 -13.52
CA GLY A 69 4.96 -7.68 -14.91
C GLY A 69 4.07 -6.93 -15.93
N LEU A 70 2.95 -6.37 -15.49
CA LEU A 70 2.05 -5.58 -16.32
C LEU A 70 2.43 -4.11 -16.29
N LEU A 71 2.59 -3.51 -17.47
CA LEU A 71 2.90 -2.08 -17.59
C LEU A 71 1.72 -1.19 -17.19
N CYS A 72 2.05 -0.01 -16.68
CA CYS A 72 1.10 1.04 -16.35
C CYS A 72 1.68 2.40 -16.78
N GLY A 73 0.83 3.39 -17.04
CA GLY A 73 1.27 4.71 -17.54
C GLY A 73 1.11 5.86 -16.57
N GLN A 74 0.21 5.76 -15.60
CA GLN A 74 -0.14 6.87 -14.70
C GLN A 74 0.24 6.52 -13.26
N PRO A 75 1.39 7.02 -12.76
CA PRO A 75 1.81 6.77 -11.38
C PRO A 75 0.75 7.21 -10.37
N GLY A 76 0.62 6.45 -9.28
CA GLY A 76 -0.34 6.74 -8.20
C GLY A 76 -1.80 6.38 -8.52
N VAL A 77 -2.10 5.80 -9.69
CA VAL A 77 -3.44 5.20 -9.89
C VAL A 77 -3.52 3.90 -9.12
N ILE A 78 -4.60 3.72 -8.36
CA ILE A 78 -4.98 2.46 -7.73
C ILE A 78 -6.05 1.78 -8.59
N ASP A 79 -5.93 0.47 -8.76
CA ASP A 79 -6.95 -0.35 -9.41
C ASP A 79 -7.13 -1.69 -8.69
N TYR A 80 -8.24 -2.37 -8.95
CA TYR A 80 -8.50 -3.74 -8.49
C TYR A 80 -8.58 -4.69 -9.69
N ARG A 81 -7.61 -5.60 -9.79
CA ARG A 81 -7.51 -6.57 -10.88
C ARG A 81 -6.77 -7.81 -10.42
N ASN A 82 -7.07 -8.97 -11.03
CA ASN A 82 -6.48 -10.26 -10.68
C ASN A 82 -6.54 -10.52 -9.15
N ASP A 83 -7.70 -10.28 -8.54
CA ASP A 83 -7.98 -10.53 -7.13
C ASP A 83 -7.02 -9.82 -6.16
N ALA A 84 -6.57 -8.63 -6.55
CA ALA A 84 -5.71 -7.76 -5.74
C ALA A 84 -5.95 -6.29 -6.04
N PHE A 85 -5.87 -5.46 -5.00
CA PHE A 85 -5.61 -4.04 -5.19
C PHE A 85 -4.16 -3.85 -5.62
N MET A 86 -3.93 -2.99 -6.59
CA MET A 86 -2.63 -2.67 -7.15
C MET A 86 -2.49 -1.16 -7.30
N TYR A 87 -1.26 -0.66 -7.35
CA TYR A 87 -0.98 0.71 -7.75
C TYR A 87 0.03 0.77 -8.88
N CYS A 88 -0.04 1.82 -9.69
CA CYS A 88 0.98 2.08 -10.69
C CYS A 88 2.15 2.85 -10.08
N ASN A 89 3.38 2.34 -10.21
CA ASN A 89 4.59 3.06 -9.81
C ASN A 89 5.21 3.91 -10.94
N GLY A 90 4.45 4.16 -12.01
CA GLY A 90 4.91 4.85 -13.21
C GLY A 90 5.56 3.98 -14.27
N LEU A 91 5.84 2.70 -13.96
CA LEU A 91 6.34 1.72 -14.94
C LEU A 91 5.45 0.48 -14.98
N ALA A 92 5.19 -0.12 -13.82
CA ALA A 92 4.44 -1.36 -13.70
C ALA A 92 3.40 -1.31 -12.58
N TRP A 93 2.39 -2.17 -12.70
CA TRP A 93 1.44 -2.40 -11.63
C TRP A 93 2.10 -3.18 -10.49
N MET A 94 1.93 -2.66 -9.28
CA MET A 94 2.50 -3.15 -8.04
C MET A 94 1.37 -3.62 -7.13
N SER A 95 1.33 -4.91 -6.80
CA SER A 95 0.29 -5.51 -5.97
C SER A 95 0.43 -5.13 -4.51
N PHE A 96 -0.68 -4.78 -3.85
CA PHE A 96 -0.75 -4.62 -2.40
C PHE A 96 -0.86 -5.96 -1.65
N LYS A 97 -1.11 -7.07 -2.35
CA LYS A 97 -1.40 -8.38 -1.75
C LYS A 97 -0.20 -8.88 -0.93
N GLY A 98 -0.37 -8.90 0.39
CA GLY A 98 0.58 -9.46 1.34
C GLY A 98 0.12 -10.83 1.86
N LEU A 99 0.29 -11.05 3.15
CA LEU A 99 -0.07 -12.31 3.81
C LEU A 99 -1.60 -12.46 3.94
N MET A 100 -2.06 -13.70 3.77
CA MET A 100 -3.45 -14.08 4.07
C MET A 100 -3.74 -13.91 5.56
N VAL A 101 -4.96 -13.46 5.86
CA VAL A 101 -5.50 -13.38 7.22
C VAL A 101 -6.31 -14.64 7.46
N SER A 102 -5.91 -15.41 8.49
CA SER A 102 -6.63 -16.57 8.99
C SER A 102 -7.95 -16.18 9.65
#